data_AF-A0A4Q9DH95-F1
#
_entry.id   AF-A0A4Q9DH95-F1
#
_cell.length_a   1.000
_cell.length_b   1.000
_cell.length_c   1.000
_cell.angle_alpha   90.00
_cell.angle_beta   90.00
_cell.angle_gamma   90.00
#
_symmetry.space_group_name_H-M   'P 1'
#
loop_
_entity.id
_entity.type
_entity.pdbx_description
1 polymer ?
#
loop_
_entity_poly.entity_id
_entity_poly.type
_entity_poly.pdbx_seq_one_letter_code
_entity_poly.pdbx_strand_id
1 'polypeptide(L)'
;MSEQMLQHIIDQLSQINDRLTHVETNMATKDDISNMATKDDISNMATKDDIAKLATKEDIAILPFIQQAVLETNETVKRIELTQERHSKIIDLLSARSIEHESILKQLR
;
A
#
# COMPACT_ATOMS: atom_id res chain seq x y z
N MET A 1 -5.73 13.49 81.80
CA MET A 1 -6.74 12.74 81.02
C MET A 1 -7.42 13.61 79.97
N SER A 2 -7.97 14.78 80.32
CA SER A 2 -8.58 15.71 79.35
C SER A 2 -7.57 16.29 78.35
N GLU A 3 -6.39 16.71 78.82
CA GLU A 3 -5.36 17.35 78.00
C GLU A 3 -4.71 16.39 76.98
N GLN A 4 -4.55 15.11 77.34
CA GLN A 4 -4.04 14.07 76.44
C GLN A 4 -5.02 13.76 75.30
N MET A 5 -6.33 13.74 75.58
CA MET A 5 -7.34 13.62 74.52
C MET A 5 -7.31 14.83 73.60
N LEU A 6 -7.15 16.03 74.16
CA LEU A 6 -7.05 17.25 73.37
C LEU A 6 -5.83 17.20 72.43
N GLN A 7 -4.66 16.78 72.94
CA GLN A 7 -3.44 16.65 72.14
C GLN A 7 -3.60 15.61 71.03
N HIS A 8 -4.21 14.46 71.32
CA HIS A 8 -4.45 13.43 70.31
C HIS A 8 -5.35 13.93 69.18
N ILE A 9 -6.38 14.72 69.50
CA ILE A 9 -7.26 15.33 68.50
C ILE A 9 -6.48 16.32 67.63
N ILE A 10 -5.59 17.13 68.20
CA ILE A 10 -4.75 18.09 67.45
C ILE A 10 -3.83 17.35 66.48
N ASP A 11 -3.17 16.28 66.93
CA ASP A 11 -2.28 15.49 66.09
C ASP A 11 -3.02 14.83 64.92
N GLN A 12 -4.23 14.30 65.17
CA GLN A 12 -5.11 13.75 64.13
C GLN A 12 -5.55 14.82 63.12
N LEU A 13 -5.89 16.02 63.60
CA LEU A 13 -6.24 17.14 62.71
C LEU A 13 -5.05 17.57 61.85
N SER A 14 -3.84 17.60 62.41
CA SER A 14 -2.63 17.88 61.64
C SER A 14 -2.41 16.86 60.54
N GLN A 15 -2.51 15.56 60.86
CA GLN A 15 -2.40 14.49 59.86
C GLN A 15 -3.48 14.59 58.78
N ILE A 16 -4.70 14.98 59.13
CA ILE A 16 -5.77 15.17 58.15
C ILE A 16 -5.44 16.34 57.22
N ASN A 17 -4.93 17.44 57.77
CA ASN A 17 -4.52 18.60 56.97
C ASN A 17 -3.39 18.27 56.00
N ASP A 18 -2.39 17.49 56.44
CA ASP A 18 -1.28 17.05 55.59
C ASP A 18 -1.77 16.11 54.48
N ARG A 19 -2.73 15.22 54.79
CA ARG A 19 -3.34 14.36 53.77
C ARG A 19 -4.20 15.16 52.80
N LEU A 20 -4.91 16.18 53.26
CA LEU A 20 -5.74 17.03 52.41
C LEU A 20 -4.88 17.82 51.42
N THR A 21 -3.82 18.48 51.90
CA THR A 21 -2.86 19.17 51.04
C THR A 21 -2.18 18.21 50.05
N HIS A 22 -1.87 16.97 50.48
CA HIS A 22 -1.35 15.96 49.57
C HIS A 22 -2.37 15.55 48.48
N VAL A 23 -3.67 15.49 48.80
CA VAL A 23 -4.71 15.20 47.81
C VAL A 23 -4.88 16.37 46.84
N GLU A 24 -4.98 17.60 47.36
CA GLU A 24 -5.14 18.81 46.55
C GLU A 24 -4.00 19.02 45.56
N THR A 25 -2.78 18.68 45.94
CA THR A 25 -1.59 18.83 45.07
C THR A 25 -1.43 17.74 44.03
N ASN A 26 -2.07 16.57 44.19
CA ASN A 26 -1.90 15.42 43.30
C ASN A 26 -3.18 15.05 42.52
N MET A 27 -4.31 15.65 42.84
CA MET A 27 -5.54 15.39 42.10
C MET A 27 -5.50 16.07 40.74
N ALA A 28 -5.89 15.34 39.69
CA ALA A 28 -6.17 15.94 38.39
C ALA A 28 -7.48 16.75 38.46
N THR A 29 -7.44 17.94 37.90
CA THR A 29 -8.58 18.84 37.73
C THR A 29 -9.28 18.58 36.38
N LYS A 30 -10.43 19.21 36.20
CA LYS A 30 -11.12 19.18 34.90
C LYS A 30 -10.31 19.87 33.81
N ASP A 31 -9.55 20.90 34.18
CA ASP A 31 -8.72 21.65 33.24
C ASP A 31 -7.56 20.78 32.72
N ASP A 32 -6.99 19.91 33.58
CA ASP A 32 -5.94 18.96 33.20
C ASP A 32 -6.38 17.98 32.11
N ILE A 33 -7.65 17.54 32.16
CA ILE A 33 -8.20 16.59 31.18
C ILE A 33 -8.88 17.26 29.99
N SER A 34 -9.20 18.56 30.07
CA SER A 34 -9.94 19.28 29.02
C SER A 34 -9.24 19.31 27.67
N ASN A 35 -7.91 19.29 27.67
CA ASN A 35 -7.07 19.32 26.47
C ASN A 35 -6.46 17.95 26.10
N MET A 36 -6.83 16.89 26.83
CA MET A 36 -6.38 15.54 26.50
C MET A 36 -7.21 14.99 25.35
N ALA A 37 -6.54 14.44 24.33
CA ALA A 37 -7.22 13.68 23.28
C ALA A 37 -7.91 12.46 23.89
N THR A 38 -9.15 12.23 23.48
CA THR A 38 -9.96 11.08 23.86
C THR A 38 -9.69 9.91 22.91
N LYS A 39 -10.20 8.73 23.29
CA LYS A 39 -10.15 7.55 22.40
C LYS A 39 -10.98 7.76 21.14
N ASP A 40 -12.04 8.55 21.22
CA ASP A 40 -12.91 8.82 20.08
C ASP A 40 -12.19 9.71 19.05
N ASP A 41 -11.38 10.66 19.51
CA ASP A 41 -10.58 11.54 18.62
C ASP A 41 -9.61 10.75 17.73
N ILE A 42 -9.07 9.63 18.23
CA ILE A 42 -8.10 8.79 17.50
C ILE A 42 -8.72 7.55 16.85
N SER A 43 -10.02 7.31 17.04
CA SER A 43 -10.70 6.08 16.60
C SER A 43 -10.58 5.80 15.10
N ASN A 44 -10.46 6.86 14.28
CA ASN A 44 -10.37 6.79 12.83
C ASN A 44 -8.99 7.21 12.28
N MET A 45 -7.98 7.32 13.13
CA MET A 45 -6.63 7.64 12.67
C MET A 45 -6.03 6.44 11.92
N ALA A 46 -5.66 6.66 10.65
CA ALA A 46 -4.88 5.69 9.90
C ALA A 46 -3.49 5.53 10.53
N THR A 47 -3.05 4.29 10.63
CA THR A 47 -1.72 3.91 11.08
C THR A 47 -0.74 3.88 9.91
N LYS A 48 0.55 3.78 10.24
CA LYS A 48 1.60 3.60 9.21
C LYS A 48 1.41 2.30 8.43
N ASP A 49 0.89 1.27 9.06
CA ASP A 49 0.66 -0.03 8.44
C ASP A 49 -0.49 0.03 7.41
N ASP A 50 -1.51 0.85 7.67
CA ASP A 50 -2.63 1.06 6.75
C ASP A 50 -2.17 1.67 5.42
N ILE A 51 -1.13 2.51 5.44
CA ILE A 51 -0.62 3.21 4.26
C ILE A 51 0.64 2.56 3.64
N ALA A 52 1.23 1.55 4.30
CA ALA A 52 2.50 0.97 3.88
C ALA A 52 2.48 0.32 2.48
N LYS A 53 1.29 -0.04 1.99
CA LYS A 53 1.08 -0.69 0.68
C LYS A 53 0.46 0.23 -0.37
N LEU A 54 0.25 1.50 -0.05
CA LEU A 54 -0.31 2.44 -1.02
C LEU A 54 0.73 2.77 -2.09
N ALA A 55 0.30 2.72 -3.35
CA ALA A 55 1.11 3.18 -4.46
C ALA A 55 1.35 4.69 -4.35
N THR A 56 2.58 5.10 -4.66
CA THR A 56 3.02 6.48 -4.69
C THR A 56 2.77 7.11 -6.05
N LYS A 57 2.95 8.42 -6.16
CA LYS A 57 2.81 9.11 -7.46
C LYS A 57 3.89 8.68 -8.43
N GLU A 58 5.06 8.33 -7.91
CA GLU A 58 6.21 7.82 -8.63
C GLU A 58 5.89 6.46 -9.28
N ASP A 59 5.19 5.56 -8.56
CA ASP A 59 4.73 4.29 -9.11
C ASP A 59 3.79 4.50 -10.31
N ILE A 60 2.89 5.48 -10.19
CA ILE A 60 1.92 5.83 -11.25
C ILE A 60 2.61 6.47 -12.46
N ALA A 61 3.67 7.26 -12.24
CA ALA A 61 4.42 7.92 -13.31
C ALA A 61 5.06 6.93 -14.29
N ILE A 62 5.21 5.65 -13.92
CA ILE A 62 5.75 4.59 -14.78
C ILE A 62 4.70 4.07 -15.79
N LEU A 63 3.40 4.21 -15.51
CA LEU A 63 2.33 3.65 -16.34
C LEU A 63 2.34 4.09 -17.81
N PRO A 64 2.59 5.37 -18.17
CA PRO A 64 2.65 5.79 -19.57
C PRO A 64 3.77 5.10 -20.36
N PHE A 65 4.90 4.82 -19.71
CA PHE A 65 6.01 4.10 -20.36
C PHE A 65 5.64 2.65 -20.65
N ILE A 66 4.92 2.00 -19.73
CA ILE A 66 4.40 0.65 -19.94
C ILE A 66 3.40 0.65 -21.10
N GLN A 67 2.49 1.62 -21.16
CA GLN A 67 1.54 1.75 -22.27
C GLN A 67 2.25 1.92 -23.62
N GLN A 68 3.29 2.75 -23.66
CA GLN A 68 4.10 2.95 -24.86
C GLN A 68 4.81 1.65 -25.29
N ALA A 69 5.45 0.95 -24.36
CA ALA A 69 6.10 -0.33 -24.65
C ALA A 69 5.10 -1.39 -25.15
N VAL A 70 3.90 -1.44 -24.57
CA VAL A 70 2.82 -2.32 -25.03
C VAL A 70 2.36 -1.97 -26.45
N LEU A 71 2.24 -0.68 -26.78
CA LEU A 71 1.89 -0.26 -28.14
C LEU A 71 2.98 -0.63 -29.15
N GLU A 72 4.24 -0.38 -28.83
CA GLU A 72 5.37 -0.71 -29.70
C GLU A 72 5.47 -2.22 -29.96
N THR A 73 5.34 -3.03 -28.91
CA THR A 73 5.32 -4.49 -29.05
C THR A 73 4.15 -4.96 -29.90
N ASN A 74 2.95 -4.39 -29.73
CA ASN A 74 1.79 -4.71 -30.57
C ASN A 74 2.06 -4.45 -32.07
N GLU A 75 2.68 -3.30 -32.40
CA GLU A 75 3.05 -2.97 -33.77
C GLU A 75 4.16 -3.87 -34.32
N THR A 76 5.10 -4.34 -33.48
CA THR A 76 6.08 -5.36 -33.91
C THR A 76 5.41 -6.70 -34.20
N VAL A 77 4.43 -7.11 -33.39
CA VAL A 77 3.69 -8.37 -33.58
C VAL A 77 2.91 -8.33 -34.90
N LYS A 78 2.19 -7.24 -35.20
CA LYS A 78 1.50 -7.08 -36.49
C LYS A 78 2.44 -7.19 -37.69
N ARG A 79 3.64 -6.60 -37.60
CA ARG A 79 4.65 -6.71 -38.68
C ARG A 79 5.15 -8.14 -38.86
N ILE A 80 5.28 -8.90 -37.77
CA ILE A 80 5.64 -10.32 -37.81
C ILE A 80 4.53 -11.12 -38.46
N GLU A 81 3.27 -10.91 -38.08
CA GLU A 81 2.10 -11.59 -38.67
C GLU A 81 2.03 -11.40 -40.19
N LEU A 82 2.17 -10.16 -40.68
CA LEU A 82 2.19 -9.87 -42.12
C LEU A 82 3.36 -10.54 -42.85
N THR A 83 4.50 -10.66 -42.17
CA THR A 83 5.68 -11.33 -42.74
C THR A 83 5.49 -12.84 -42.78
N GLN A 84 4.89 -13.43 -41.75
CA GLN A 84 4.51 -14.84 -41.72
C GLN A 84 3.50 -15.18 -42.81
N GLU A 85 2.50 -14.32 -43.06
CA GLU A 85 1.54 -14.53 -44.15
C GLU A 85 2.24 -14.52 -45.52
N ARG A 86 3.16 -13.58 -45.75
CA ARG A 86 3.98 -13.54 -46.98
C ARG A 86 4.84 -14.79 -47.11
N HIS A 87 5.49 -15.23 -46.03
CA HIS A 87 6.28 -16.46 -46.04
C HIS A 87 5.42 -17.69 -46.36
N SER A 88 4.20 -17.79 -45.82
CA SER A 88 3.26 -18.88 -46.14
C SER A 88 2.96 -18.93 -47.63
N LYS A 89 2.63 -17.79 -48.24
CA LYS A 89 2.35 -17.70 -49.69
C LYS A 89 3.55 -18.10 -50.55
N ILE A 90 4.76 -17.72 -50.15
CA ILE A 90 6.00 -18.11 -50.85
C ILE A 90 6.21 -19.62 -50.78
N ILE A 91 6.00 -20.23 -49.61
CA ILE A 91 6.13 -21.68 -49.42
C ILE A 91 5.14 -22.44 -50.32
N ASP A 92 3.88 -22.00 -50.38
CA ASP A 92 2.87 -22.63 -51.22
C ASP A 92 3.26 -22.57 -52.71
N LEU A 93 3.75 -21.42 -53.18
CA LEU A 93 4.17 -21.22 -54.56
C LEU A 93 5.42 -22.05 -54.93
N LEU A 94 6.41 -22.09 -54.05
CA LEU A 94 7.61 -22.92 -54.24
C LEU A 94 7.27 -24.41 -54.24
N SER A 95 6.33 -24.84 -53.38
CA SER A 95 5.86 -26.22 -53.33
C SER A 95 5.19 -26.61 -54.65
N ALA A 96 4.29 -25.77 -55.17
CA ALA A 96 3.64 -25.99 -56.47
C ALA A 96 4.66 -26.10 -57.61
N ARG A 97 5.60 -25.16 -57.69
CA ARG A 97 6.65 -25.17 -58.74
C ARG A 97 7.58 -26.38 -58.62
N SER A 98 7.91 -26.81 -57.40
CA SER A 98 8.74 -27.99 -57.18
C SER A 98 8.05 -29.27 -57.68
N ILE A 99 6.74 -29.40 -57.44
CA ILE A 99 5.94 -30.53 -57.95
C ILE A 99 5.92 -30.55 -59.48
N GLU A 100 5.71 -29.38 -60.11
CA GLU A 100 5.73 -29.24 -61.56
C GLU A 100 7.10 -29.64 -62.15
N HIS A 101 8.19 -29.13 -61.57
CA HIS A 101 9.54 -29.47 -61.99
C HIS A 101 9.82 -30.99 -61.85
N GLU A 102 9.38 -31.61 -60.75
CA GLU A 102 9.53 -33.06 -60.54
C GLU A 102 8.77 -33.89 -61.59
N SER A 103 7.55 -33.45 -61.95
CA SER A 103 6.74 -34.08 -63.00
C SER A 103 7.43 -34.00 -64.37
N ILE A 104 7.93 -32.82 -64.75
CA ILE A 104 8.65 -32.62 -66.01
C ILE A 104 9.91 -33.51 -66.08
N LEU A 105 10.67 -33.60 -64.99
CA LEU A 105 11.85 -34.47 -64.92
C LEU A 105 11.50 -35.95 -65.06
N LYS A 106 10.34 -36.38 -64.53
CA LYS A 106 9.85 -37.76 -64.70
C LYS A 106 9.42 -38.07 -66.14
N GLN A 107 8.93 -37.08 -66.90
CA GLN A 107 8.55 -37.26 -68.31
C GLN A 107 9.75 -37.34 -69.27
N LEU A 108 10.89 -36.74 -68.89
CA LEU A 108 12.12 -36.70 -69.69
C LEU A 108 13.04 -37.92 -69.49
N ARG A 109 12.75 -38.78 -68.50
CA ARG A 109 13.48 -40.03 -68.20
C ARG A 109 12.74 -41.22 -68.75
#